data_AF-A0A2E4V2T6-F1
#
_entry.id   AF-A0A2E4V2T6-F1
#
_cell.length_a   1.000
_cell.length_b   1.000
_cell.length_c   1.000
_cell.angle_alpha   90.00
_cell.angle_beta   90.00
_cell.angle_gamma   90.00
#
_symmetry.space_group_name_H-M   'P 1'
#
loop_
_entity.id
_entity.type
_entity.pdbx_description
1 polymer ?
#
loop_
_entity_poly.entity_id
_entity_poly.type
_entity_poly.pdbx_seq_one_letter_code
_entity_poly.pdbx_strand_id
1 'polypeptide(L)'
;MGYKVLGVSASLRNARRGLGNKNLLEDILSINNENDLKDYLSQQAFLHLQNFKEAGRTLNLPFDKMYTNLKKQKGNKGLSNSEVALVSALWSAKELGAEIDHISLSEYYTESKVRNEDELISKLSLANGILLSTPVYFGDRSSLAQSLVQLMRDNKDLKESLKNKIYAGIAVGAKRNGGQETTLIYQLMDMLNIGLLGVGNDSETTSQYGGTGLAGDIGTMPNDDYGLATAMGTGRRIARVSQLSQLGKSKKYIGKHKVQFWILQDQDDKALKLLNNLISQFKDQFDAIIINVSNKKVMRCLACDICPTHISIDGDYRCIIKSKKDDFEEMHPYFLDSDAVIPVVFSPLSRIDLNTNYQKFIERTRYLRRGDYVMSDIVSSPIIYEEIGANENMHIRMITSMIRHHTISSKPIIGYIDDDKLINSEQVYSDFKNLNHTIRNIAKGRLLMYSDEMEHLKYKPVGYVLSAAKDAEDEKLNKRIAMMDNRKERATKLKKIKISK
;
A
#
# COMPACT_ATOMS: atom_id res chain seq x y z
N MET A 1 -23.01 2.24 -4.48
CA MET A 1 -22.64 0.85 -4.15
C MET A 1 -21.77 0.92 -2.91
N GLY A 2 -22.15 0.24 -1.82
CA GLY A 2 -21.31 0.16 -0.63
C GLY A 2 -20.02 -0.64 -0.91
N TYR A 3 -19.00 -0.45 -0.09
CA TYR A 3 -17.77 -1.21 -0.11
C TYR A 3 -17.35 -1.56 1.32
N LYS A 4 -16.74 -2.73 1.50
CA LYS A 4 -16.45 -3.31 2.81
C LYS A 4 -14.95 -3.38 3.11
N VAL A 5 -14.53 -2.92 4.27
CA VAL A 5 -13.17 -3.06 4.80
C VAL A 5 -13.17 -4.00 6.00
N LEU A 6 -12.44 -5.11 5.89
CA LEU A 6 -12.28 -6.07 6.98
C LEU A 6 -10.96 -5.80 7.71
N GLY A 7 -11.06 -5.45 8.99
CA GLY A 7 -9.93 -5.37 9.90
C GLY A 7 -9.59 -6.75 10.48
N VAL A 8 -8.32 -7.11 10.41
CA VAL A 8 -7.81 -8.40 10.88
C VAL A 8 -6.72 -8.16 11.92
N SER A 9 -6.99 -8.54 13.17
CA SER A 9 -5.98 -8.49 14.23
C SER A 9 -5.25 -9.83 14.37
N ALA A 10 -3.93 -9.80 14.20
CA ALA A 10 -3.03 -10.94 14.31
C ALA A 10 -2.23 -10.97 15.62
N SER A 11 -2.83 -10.51 16.73
CA SER A 11 -2.21 -10.53 18.06
C SER A 11 -2.76 -11.67 18.93
N LEU A 12 -1.86 -12.38 19.61
CA LEU A 12 -2.23 -13.40 20.61
C LEU A 12 -2.79 -12.77 21.90
N ARG A 13 -2.57 -11.47 22.10
CA ARG A 13 -3.09 -10.72 23.24
C ARG A 13 -4.48 -10.15 22.99
N ASN A 14 -5.13 -10.55 21.89
CA ASN A 14 -6.46 -10.04 21.56
C ASN A 14 -7.44 -10.26 22.70
N ALA A 15 -8.08 -9.16 23.06
CA ALA A 15 -8.89 -9.05 24.24
C ALA A 15 -10.36 -9.38 23.97
N ARG A 16 -10.84 -9.08 22.76
CA ARG A 16 -12.24 -9.30 22.38
C ARG A 16 -12.38 -10.54 21.50
N ARG A 17 -13.42 -11.34 21.77
CA ARG A 17 -13.79 -12.56 21.03
C ARG A 17 -15.30 -12.72 20.88
N GLY A 18 -15.77 -13.36 19.81
CA GLY A 18 -17.19 -13.65 19.58
C GLY A 18 -18.08 -12.39 19.66
N LEU A 19 -18.99 -12.32 20.64
CA LEU A 19 -19.82 -11.14 20.90
C LEU A 19 -18.98 -9.85 21.12
N GLY A 20 -17.76 -9.98 21.65
CA GLY A 20 -16.84 -8.85 21.80
C GLY A 20 -16.45 -8.19 20.46
N ASN A 21 -16.42 -8.95 19.36
CA ASN A 21 -16.20 -8.36 18.02
C ASN A 21 -17.38 -7.52 17.56
N LYS A 22 -18.62 -7.97 17.84
CA LYS A 22 -19.83 -7.22 17.50
C LYS A 22 -19.89 -5.91 18.29
N ASN A 23 -19.68 -5.98 19.61
CA ASN A 23 -19.63 -4.80 20.45
C ASN A 23 -18.50 -3.84 20.04
N LEU A 24 -17.34 -4.35 19.58
CA LEU A 24 -16.28 -3.49 19.07
C LEU A 24 -16.71 -2.71 17.83
N LEU A 25 -17.43 -3.34 16.90
CA LEU A 25 -17.95 -2.65 15.73
C LEU A 25 -18.98 -1.59 16.10
N GLU A 26 -19.91 -1.93 17.00
CA GLU A 26 -20.89 -0.96 17.53
C GLU A 26 -20.21 0.23 18.21
N ASP A 27 -19.20 -0.03 19.06
CA ASP A 27 -18.38 1.00 19.69
C ASP A 27 -17.77 1.92 18.62
N ILE A 28 -17.07 1.38 17.61
CA ILE A 28 -16.42 2.16 16.55
C ILE A 28 -17.43 3.01 15.77
N LEU A 29 -18.59 2.43 15.45
CA LEU A 29 -19.64 3.12 14.70
C LEU A 29 -20.21 4.31 15.49
N SER A 30 -20.25 4.21 16.82
CA SER A 30 -20.77 5.27 17.70
C SER A 30 -19.81 6.46 17.91
N ILE A 31 -18.51 6.29 17.62
CA ILE A 31 -17.50 7.33 17.79
C ILE A 31 -17.61 8.35 16.64
N ASN A 32 -17.86 9.61 16.99
CA ASN A 32 -18.18 10.68 16.03
C ASN A 32 -17.01 11.61 15.70
N ASN A 33 -15.95 11.62 16.51
CA ASN A 33 -14.80 12.51 16.29
C ASN A 33 -13.50 11.88 16.81
N GLU A 34 -12.36 12.45 16.42
CA GLU A 34 -11.03 11.92 16.76
C GLU A 34 -10.71 12.02 18.27
N ASN A 35 -11.25 13.00 18.99
CA ASN A 35 -11.01 13.11 20.43
C ASN A 35 -11.72 11.97 21.19
N ASP A 36 -12.99 11.72 20.86
CA ASP A 36 -13.74 10.58 21.40
C ASP A 36 -13.06 9.25 21.07
N LEU A 37 -12.46 9.14 19.87
CA LEU A 37 -11.63 7.98 19.50
C LEU A 37 -10.43 7.85 20.44
N LYS A 38 -9.66 8.91 20.66
CA LYS A 38 -8.47 8.89 21.53
C LYS A 38 -8.84 8.49 22.96
N ASP A 39 -9.94 9.02 23.49
CA ASP A 39 -10.44 8.67 24.81
C ASP A 39 -10.86 7.20 24.87
N TYR A 40 -11.61 6.72 23.88
CA TYR A 40 -11.99 5.32 23.77
C TYR A 40 -10.77 4.39 23.73
N LEU A 41 -9.80 4.68 22.86
CA LEU A 41 -8.58 3.87 22.71
C LEU A 41 -7.77 3.83 24.02
N SER A 42 -7.64 4.97 24.71
CA SER A 42 -6.97 5.08 25.99
C SER A 42 -7.67 4.26 27.08
N GLN A 43 -9.00 4.35 27.16
CA GLN A 43 -9.80 3.55 28.09
C GLN A 43 -9.68 2.05 27.80
N GLN A 44 -9.76 1.63 26.53
CA GLN A 44 -9.64 0.22 26.16
C GLN A 44 -8.24 -0.34 26.44
N ALA A 45 -7.19 0.44 26.20
CA ALA A 45 -5.82 0.03 26.49
C ALA A 45 -5.57 -0.04 28.01
N PHE A 46 -6.12 0.91 28.78
CA PHE A 46 -6.06 0.89 30.24
C PHE A 46 -6.78 -0.32 30.81
N LEU A 47 -7.99 -0.62 30.34
CA LEU A 47 -8.74 -1.82 30.73
C LEU A 47 -7.93 -3.09 30.44
N HIS A 48 -7.27 -3.16 29.29
CA HIS A 48 -6.40 -4.28 28.96
C HIS A 48 -5.24 -4.42 29.97
N LEU A 49 -4.58 -3.32 30.32
CA LEU A 49 -3.54 -3.31 31.36
C LEU A 49 -4.07 -3.73 32.74
N GLN A 50 -5.27 -3.28 33.13
CA GLN A 50 -5.89 -3.64 34.41
C GLN A 50 -6.18 -5.13 34.49
N ASN A 51 -6.67 -5.76 33.41
CA ASN A 51 -6.87 -7.21 33.38
C ASN A 51 -5.57 -7.99 33.68
N PHE A 52 -4.42 -7.52 33.18
CA PHE A 52 -3.12 -8.11 33.52
C PHE A 52 -2.72 -7.87 34.99
N LYS A 53 -3.00 -6.70 35.55
CA LYS A 53 -2.78 -6.41 36.97
C LYS A 53 -3.58 -7.36 37.85
N GLU A 54 -4.89 -7.46 37.60
CA GLU A 54 -5.82 -8.35 38.32
C GLU A 54 -5.47 -9.84 38.16
N ALA A 55 -4.95 -10.24 36.99
CA ALA A 55 -4.51 -11.60 36.76
C ALA A 55 -3.26 -11.99 37.56
N GLY A 56 -2.60 -11.04 38.24
CA GLY A 56 -1.49 -11.29 39.15
C GLY A 56 -0.18 -10.58 38.81
N ARG A 57 -0.18 -9.62 37.87
CA ARG A 57 1.04 -8.87 37.54
C ARG A 57 1.52 -8.00 38.70
N THR A 58 0.61 -7.43 39.49
CA THR A 58 0.97 -6.67 40.71
C THR A 58 1.54 -7.55 41.81
N LEU A 59 1.17 -8.83 41.81
CA LEU A 59 1.66 -9.86 42.73
C LEU A 59 2.93 -10.56 42.22
N ASN A 60 3.50 -10.12 41.09
CA ASN A 60 4.63 -10.76 40.40
C ASN A 60 4.44 -12.28 40.20
N LEU A 61 3.21 -12.72 39.90
CA LEU A 61 2.96 -14.11 39.58
C LEU A 61 3.71 -14.53 38.31
N PRO A 62 4.19 -15.79 38.23
CA PRO A 62 4.66 -16.38 36.98
C PRO A 62 3.64 -16.26 35.84
N PHE A 63 4.12 -16.09 34.61
CA PHE A 63 3.27 -15.80 33.46
C PHE A 63 2.25 -16.89 33.15
N ASP A 64 2.59 -18.16 33.32
CA ASP A 64 1.68 -19.31 33.15
C ASP A 64 0.48 -19.24 34.11
N LYS A 65 0.70 -18.82 35.36
CA LYS A 65 -0.38 -18.58 36.34
C LYS A 65 -1.23 -17.37 35.95
N MET A 66 -0.59 -16.25 35.58
CA MET A 66 -1.31 -15.07 35.09
C MET A 66 -2.15 -15.39 33.86
N TYR A 67 -1.59 -16.15 32.91
CA TYR A 67 -2.26 -16.54 31.67
C TYR A 67 -3.49 -17.40 31.95
N THR A 68 -3.38 -18.33 32.90
CA THR A 68 -4.53 -19.12 33.38
C THR A 68 -5.62 -18.22 33.98
N ASN A 69 -5.24 -17.21 34.76
CA ASN A 69 -6.18 -16.25 35.34
C ASN A 69 -6.86 -15.39 34.25
N LEU A 70 -6.10 -14.90 33.26
CA LEU A 70 -6.62 -14.16 32.10
C LEU A 70 -7.62 -14.98 31.28
N LYS A 71 -7.39 -16.30 31.12
CA LYS A 71 -8.31 -17.22 30.45
C LYS A 71 -9.64 -17.36 31.22
N LYS A 72 -9.61 -17.29 32.55
CA LYS A 72 -10.81 -17.40 33.42
C LYS A 72 -11.63 -16.11 33.50
N GLN A 73 -11.01 -14.95 33.32
CA GLN A 73 -11.71 -13.66 33.32
C GLN A 73 -12.81 -13.62 32.24
N LYS A 74 -14.00 -13.14 32.64
CA LYS A 74 -15.16 -12.90 31.78
C LYS A 74 -15.35 -11.38 31.59
N GLY A 75 -16.07 -10.97 30.54
CA GLY A 75 -16.37 -9.56 30.29
C GLY A 75 -15.41 -8.89 29.30
N ASN A 76 -15.48 -7.55 29.20
CA ASN A 76 -14.67 -6.76 28.29
C ASN A 76 -13.20 -6.75 28.73
N LYS A 77 -12.29 -7.19 27.85
CA LYS A 77 -10.85 -7.31 28.18
C LYS A 77 -10.01 -6.16 27.63
N GLY A 78 -10.64 -5.08 27.18
CA GLY A 78 -9.97 -3.95 26.54
C GLY A 78 -9.53 -4.25 25.12
N LEU A 79 -8.43 -3.62 24.68
CA LEU A 79 -7.80 -3.86 23.38
C LEU A 79 -6.28 -4.00 23.55
N SER A 80 -5.68 -4.96 22.83
CA SER A 80 -4.23 -5.06 22.71
C SER A 80 -3.65 -3.92 21.87
N ASN A 81 -2.33 -3.72 21.94
CA ASN A 81 -1.67 -2.64 21.19
C ASN A 81 -1.92 -2.72 19.66
N SER A 82 -1.92 -3.92 19.08
CA SER A 82 -2.22 -4.10 17.65
C SER A 82 -3.69 -3.83 17.33
N GLU A 83 -4.62 -4.16 18.24
CA GLU A 83 -6.03 -3.84 18.09
C GLU A 83 -6.28 -2.33 18.21
N VAL A 84 -5.64 -1.64 19.15
CA VAL A 84 -5.72 -0.17 19.27
C VAL A 84 -5.39 0.50 17.95
N ALA A 85 -4.26 0.14 17.32
CA ALA A 85 -3.87 0.69 16.02
C ALA A 85 -4.87 0.30 14.90
N LEU A 86 -5.35 -0.94 14.90
CA LEU A 86 -6.34 -1.41 13.92
C LEU A 86 -7.66 -0.64 14.04
N VAL A 87 -8.11 -0.37 15.27
CA VAL A 87 -9.36 0.35 15.55
C VAL A 87 -9.27 1.79 15.07
N SER A 88 -8.14 2.49 15.29
CA SER A 88 -7.94 3.83 14.72
C SER A 88 -8.09 3.83 13.20
N ALA A 89 -7.52 2.83 12.54
CA ALA A 89 -7.62 2.68 11.09
C ALA A 89 -9.04 2.35 10.63
N LEU A 90 -9.75 1.42 11.29
CA LEU A 90 -11.14 1.10 10.96
C LEU A 90 -12.07 2.30 11.16
N TRP A 91 -11.91 3.05 12.25
CA TRP A 91 -12.66 4.28 12.48
C TRP A 91 -12.46 5.25 11.32
N SER A 92 -11.21 5.52 10.93
CA SER A 92 -10.93 6.44 9.82
C SER A 92 -11.41 5.93 8.45
N ALA A 93 -11.50 4.62 8.25
CA ALA A 93 -12.10 4.02 7.06
C ALA A 93 -13.63 4.21 7.03
N LYS A 94 -14.28 4.03 8.18
CA LYS A 94 -15.71 4.30 8.38
C LYS A 94 -16.05 5.77 8.10
N GLU A 95 -15.20 6.71 8.52
CA GLU A 95 -15.42 8.14 8.23
C GLU A 95 -15.42 8.46 6.73
N LEU A 96 -14.81 7.60 5.88
CA LEU A 96 -14.90 7.69 4.41
C LEU A 96 -16.07 6.86 3.81
N GLY A 97 -16.99 6.39 4.65
CA GLY A 97 -18.18 5.64 4.24
C GLY A 97 -17.95 4.14 3.99
N ALA A 98 -16.85 3.56 4.47
CA ALA A 98 -16.65 2.12 4.39
C ALA A 98 -17.58 1.37 5.35
N GLU A 99 -18.21 0.29 4.89
CA GLU A 99 -18.76 -0.72 5.80
C GLU A 99 -17.58 -1.44 6.47
N ILE A 100 -17.50 -1.40 7.80
CA ILE A 100 -16.41 -2.04 8.53
C ILE A 100 -16.82 -3.38 9.13
N ASP A 101 -15.86 -4.30 9.20
CA ASP A 101 -15.97 -5.56 9.93
C ASP A 101 -14.63 -5.87 10.60
N HIS A 102 -14.64 -6.75 11.59
CA HIS A 102 -13.47 -7.08 12.41
C HIS A 102 -13.39 -8.58 12.69
N ILE A 103 -12.18 -9.11 12.62
CA ILE A 103 -11.84 -10.46 13.11
C ILE A 103 -10.54 -10.45 13.91
N SER A 104 -10.52 -11.30 14.93
CA SER A 104 -9.33 -11.62 15.71
C SER A 104 -8.85 -13.02 15.32
N LEU A 105 -7.65 -13.11 14.74
CA LEU A 105 -7.10 -14.40 14.27
C LEU A 105 -6.89 -15.39 15.42
N SER A 106 -6.72 -14.91 16.66
CA SER A 106 -6.59 -15.78 17.84
C SER A 106 -7.85 -16.59 18.18
N GLU A 107 -8.99 -16.27 17.56
CA GLU A 107 -10.23 -17.06 17.67
C GLU A 107 -10.24 -18.27 16.74
N TYR A 108 -9.67 -18.10 15.56
CA TYR A 108 -9.60 -19.12 14.52
C TYR A 108 -8.38 -20.01 14.69
N TYR A 109 -7.23 -19.42 15.05
CA TYR A 109 -5.97 -20.12 15.27
C TYR A 109 -5.62 -20.08 16.76
N THR A 110 -5.94 -21.16 17.46
CA THR A 110 -5.54 -21.36 18.85
C THR A 110 -4.17 -22.04 18.92
N GLU A 111 -3.58 -22.11 20.11
CA GLU A 111 -2.26 -22.73 20.37
C GLU A 111 -2.13 -24.15 19.80
N SER A 112 -3.25 -24.88 19.61
CA SER A 112 -3.23 -26.28 19.21
C SER A 112 -4.28 -26.67 18.17
N LYS A 113 -5.15 -25.76 17.72
CA LYS A 113 -6.29 -26.08 16.82
C LYS A 113 -6.70 -24.91 15.95
N VAL A 114 -7.15 -25.24 14.74
CA VAL A 114 -7.91 -24.34 13.87
C VAL A 114 -9.41 -24.52 14.15
N ARG A 115 -10.19 -23.43 14.16
CA ARG A 115 -11.64 -23.42 14.41
C ARG A 115 -12.34 -22.48 13.45
N ASN A 116 -13.58 -22.80 13.08
CA ASN A 116 -14.49 -21.96 12.29
C ASN A 116 -13.84 -21.35 11.03
N GLU A 117 -13.02 -22.13 10.33
CA GLU A 117 -12.28 -21.65 9.16
C GLU A 117 -13.21 -21.19 8.03
N ASP A 118 -14.36 -21.84 7.85
CA ASP A 118 -15.38 -21.45 6.85
C ASP A 118 -15.92 -20.03 7.08
N GLU A 119 -16.10 -19.63 8.34
CA GLU A 119 -16.53 -18.27 8.68
C GLU A 119 -15.43 -17.25 8.33
N LEU A 120 -14.17 -17.57 8.62
CA LEU A 120 -13.02 -16.75 8.25
C LEU A 120 -12.93 -16.58 6.73
N ILE A 121 -13.02 -17.69 5.98
CA ILE A 121 -13.03 -17.69 4.51
C ILE A 121 -14.17 -16.83 3.97
N SER A 122 -15.38 -16.96 4.54
CA SER A 122 -16.55 -16.18 4.14
C SER A 122 -16.34 -14.68 4.33
N LYS A 123 -15.87 -14.24 5.51
CA LYS A 123 -15.58 -12.82 5.78
C LYS A 123 -14.51 -12.25 4.85
N LEU A 124 -13.42 -12.99 4.62
CA LEU A 124 -12.37 -12.60 3.67
C LEU A 124 -12.91 -12.47 2.23
N SER A 125 -13.80 -13.39 1.84
CA SER A 125 -14.42 -13.43 0.51
C SER A 125 -15.45 -12.32 0.29
N LEU A 126 -16.09 -11.80 1.33
CA LEU A 126 -17.04 -10.69 1.24
C LEU A 126 -16.37 -9.30 1.25
N ALA A 127 -15.17 -9.18 1.82
CA ALA A 127 -14.47 -7.89 1.92
C ALA A 127 -14.08 -7.29 0.54
N ASN A 128 -13.90 -5.98 0.45
CA ASN A 128 -13.28 -5.32 -0.71
C ASN A 128 -11.87 -4.79 -0.38
N GLY A 129 -11.63 -4.50 0.90
CA GLY A 129 -10.32 -4.20 1.46
C GLY A 129 -10.04 -5.09 2.67
N ILE A 130 -8.80 -5.55 2.80
CA ILE A 130 -8.29 -6.30 3.97
C ILE A 130 -7.18 -5.48 4.62
N LEU A 131 -7.41 -5.12 5.89
CA LEU A 131 -6.47 -4.38 6.71
C LEU A 131 -5.91 -5.30 7.80
N LEU A 132 -4.63 -5.67 7.69
CA LEU A 132 -4.00 -6.64 8.60
C LEU A 132 -3.08 -5.93 9.60
N SER A 133 -3.44 -5.98 10.88
CA SER A 133 -2.61 -5.48 11.99
C SER A 133 -1.89 -6.61 12.70
N THR A 134 -0.58 -6.51 12.87
CA THR A 134 0.26 -7.53 13.52
C THR A 134 1.32 -6.92 14.44
N PRO A 135 1.65 -7.56 15.58
CA PRO A 135 2.86 -7.21 16.32
C PRO A 135 4.11 -7.67 15.57
N VAL A 136 5.20 -6.93 15.72
CA VAL A 136 6.51 -7.26 15.12
C VAL A 136 7.23 -8.31 15.96
N TYR A 137 7.67 -9.39 15.31
CA TYR A 137 8.56 -10.42 15.85
C TYR A 137 9.78 -10.55 14.94
N PHE A 138 10.95 -10.17 15.44
CA PHE A 138 12.23 -10.25 14.71
C PHE A 138 12.22 -9.57 13.33
N GLY A 139 11.50 -8.45 13.22
CA GLY A 139 11.37 -7.74 11.95
C GLY A 139 10.35 -8.32 10.97
N ASP A 140 9.61 -9.35 11.37
CA ASP A 140 8.54 -9.98 10.59
C ASP A 140 7.22 -10.01 11.39
N ARG A 141 6.17 -10.48 10.72
CA ARG A 141 4.80 -10.63 11.24
C ARG A 141 4.71 -11.73 12.30
N SER A 142 3.60 -11.70 13.06
CA SER A 142 3.25 -12.78 13.97
C SER A 142 2.93 -14.10 13.26
N SER A 143 3.03 -15.21 13.99
CA SER A 143 2.62 -16.54 13.51
C SER A 143 1.13 -16.61 13.12
N LEU A 144 0.26 -15.84 13.78
CA LEU A 144 -1.15 -15.74 13.40
C LEU A 144 -1.32 -15.13 12.00
N ALA A 145 -0.58 -14.05 11.71
CA ALA A 145 -0.59 -13.45 10.37
C ALA A 145 -0.01 -14.42 9.33
N GLN A 146 1.01 -15.20 9.69
CA GLN A 146 1.54 -16.27 8.84
C GLN A 146 0.49 -17.35 8.54
N SER A 147 -0.27 -17.82 9.55
CA SER A 147 -1.34 -18.80 9.35
C SER A 147 -2.43 -18.30 8.40
N LEU A 148 -2.80 -17.01 8.49
CA LEU A 148 -3.73 -16.40 7.53
C LEU A 148 -3.15 -16.39 6.11
N VAL A 149 -1.89 -15.99 5.94
CA VAL A 149 -1.22 -15.98 4.62
C VAL A 149 -1.19 -17.40 4.04
N GLN A 150 -0.93 -18.41 4.86
CA GLN A 150 -0.94 -19.81 4.43
C GLN A 150 -2.33 -20.25 3.97
N LEU A 151 -3.38 -19.95 4.73
CA LEU A 151 -4.77 -20.23 4.35
C LEU A 151 -5.12 -19.58 3.00
N MET A 152 -4.78 -18.32 2.80
CA MET A 152 -5.02 -17.59 1.56
C MET A 152 -4.25 -18.16 0.35
N ARG A 153 -3.08 -18.76 0.59
CA ARG A 153 -2.25 -19.37 -0.47
C ARG A 153 -2.75 -20.76 -0.86
N ASP A 154 -3.13 -21.57 0.12
CA ASP A 154 -3.44 -22.99 -0.06
C ASP A 154 -4.88 -23.21 -0.51
N ASN A 155 -5.81 -22.36 -0.07
CA ASN A 155 -7.21 -22.46 -0.48
C ASN A 155 -7.42 -21.76 -1.84
N LYS A 156 -7.59 -22.55 -2.91
CA LYS A 156 -7.73 -22.05 -4.28
C LYS A 156 -8.94 -21.13 -4.48
N ASP A 157 -10.09 -21.48 -3.91
CA ASP A 157 -11.32 -20.71 -4.08
C ASP A 157 -11.24 -19.37 -3.36
N LEU A 158 -10.68 -19.36 -2.14
CA LEU A 158 -10.37 -18.13 -1.41
C LEU A 158 -9.36 -17.28 -2.20
N LYS A 159 -8.25 -17.87 -2.67
CA LYS A 159 -7.25 -17.15 -3.44
C LYS A 159 -7.84 -16.47 -4.68
N GLU A 160 -8.71 -17.17 -5.41
CA GLU A 160 -9.43 -16.61 -6.55
C GLU A 160 -10.34 -15.45 -6.13
N SER A 161 -11.10 -15.63 -5.04
CA SER A 161 -12.02 -14.60 -4.54
C SER A 161 -11.28 -13.33 -4.11
N LEU A 162 -10.05 -13.45 -3.63
CA LEU A 162 -9.19 -12.35 -3.17
C LEU A 162 -8.55 -11.54 -4.30
N LYS A 163 -8.56 -12.01 -5.55
CA LYS A 163 -7.93 -11.30 -6.67
C LYS A 163 -8.46 -9.88 -6.81
N ASN A 164 -7.54 -8.94 -6.98
CA ASN A 164 -7.79 -7.51 -7.13
C ASN A 164 -8.46 -6.83 -5.93
N LYS A 165 -8.64 -7.51 -4.78
CA LYS A 165 -9.03 -6.83 -3.53
C LYS A 165 -7.86 -6.01 -3.00
N ILE A 166 -8.18 -4.99 -2.21
CA ILE A 166 -7.16 -4.07 -1.71
C ILE A 166 -6.58 -4.60 -0.40
N TYR A 167 -5.28 -4.50 -0.24
CA TYR A 167 -4.55 -4.85 0.97
C TYR A 167 -3.83 -3.62 1.54
N ALA A 168 -3.88 -3.46 2.86
CA ALA A 168 -2.99 -2.57 3.59
C ALA A 168 -2.56 -3.20 4.93
N GLY A 169 -1.37 -2.84 5.41
CA GLY A 169 -0.78 -3.42 6.62
C GLY A 169 -0.63 -2.40 7.76
N ILE A 170 -0.67 -2.91 8.99
CA ILE A 170 -0.29 -2.18 10.20
C ILE A 170 0.67 -3.07 11.01
N ALA A 171 1.80 -2.52 11.45
CA ALA A 171 2.78 -3.21 12.25
C ALA A 171 3.06 -2.44 13.55
N VAL A 172 2.99 -3.13 14.70
CA VAL A 172 3.24 -2.55 16.02
C VAL A 172 4.47 -3.19 16.64
N GLY A 173 5.53 -2.39 16.83
CA GLY A 173 6.79 -2.84 17.40
C GLY A 173 7.07 -2.21 18.77
N ALA A 174 7.92 -2.86 19.56
CA ALA A 174 8.30 -2.39 20.88
C ALA A 174 9.23 -1.15 20.87
N LYS A 175 9.85 -0.86 19.73
CA LYS A 175 10.77 0.26 19.48
C LYS A 175 10.41 0.94 18.18
N ARG A 176 10.74 2.24 18.03
CA ARG A 176 10.30 3.02 16.87
C ARG A 176 10.78 2.44 15.53
N ASN A 177 11.99 1.90 15.53
CA ASN A 177 12.65 1.29 14.37
C ASN A 177 12.83 -0.22 14.61
N GLY A 178 11.87 -0.86 15.29
CA GLY A 178 11.95 -2.24 15.76
C GLY A 178 11.58 -3.30 14.73
N GLY A 179 11.45 -2.93 13.44
CA GLY A 179 11.12 -3.85 12.34
C GLY A 179 9.69 -3.69 11.78
N GLN A 180 9.01 -2.58 12.07
CA GLN A 180 7.67 -2.30 11.52
C GLN A 180 7.69 -2.23 9.99
N GLU A 181 8.65 -1.50 9.40
CA GLU A 181 8.73 -1.35 7.94
C GLU A 181 9.03 -2.68 7.25
N THR A 182 9.95 -3.49 7.78
CA THR A 182 10.28 -4.81 7.20
C THR A 182 9.08 -5.75 7.29
N THR A 183 8.35 -5.75 8.41
CA THR A 183 7.11 -6.54 8.57
C THR A 183 6.08 -6.15 7.50
N LEU A 184 5.85 -4.84 7.31
CA LEU A 184 4.91 -4.35 6.30
C LEU A 184 5.33 -4.73 4.87
N ILE A 185 6.63 -4.67 4.56
CA ILE A 185 7.16 -5.06 3.24
C ILE A 185 6.94 -6.55 2.99
N TYR A 186 7.21 -7.42 3.96
CA TYR A 186 6.99 -8.86 3.82
C TYR A 186 5.51 -9.20 3.67
N GLN A 187 4.64 -8.59 4.49
CA GLN A 187 3.19 -8.77 4.33
C GLN A 187 2.72 -8.29 2.96
N LEU A 188 3.18 -7.12 2.50
CA LEU A 188 2.86 -6.59 1.17
C LEU A 188 3.22 -7.61 0.08
N MET A 189 4.45 -8.13 0.07
CA MET A 189 4.88 -9.12 -0.93
C MET A 189 4.01 -10.37 -0.95
N ASP A 190 3.63 -10.89 0.22
CA ASP A 190 2.77 -12.06 0.30
C ASP A 190 1.38 -11.81 -0.24
N MET A 191 0.79 -10.65 0.08
CA MET A 191 -0.55 -10.29 -0.38
C MET A 191 -0.57 -10.03 -1.89
N LEU A 192 0.48 -9.42 -2.44
CA LEU A 192 0.67 -9.27 -3.88
C LEU A 192 0.76 -10.65 -4.57
N ASN A 193 1.51 -11.60 -4.00
CA ASN A 193 1.65 -12.96 -4.53
C ASN A 193 0.34 -13.79 -4.46
N ILE A 194 -0.55 -13.48 -3.52
CA ILE A 194 -1.89 -14.06 -3.44
C ILE A 194 -2.80 -13.47 -4.54
N GLY A 195 -2.54 -12.25 -5.00
CA GLY A 195 -3.29 -11.57 -6.06
C GLY A 195 -4.07 -10.33 -5.58
N LEU A 196 -3.84 -9.88 -4.35
CA LEU A 196 -4.36 -8.60 -3.86
C LEU A 196 -3.54 -7.43 -4.45
N LEU A 197 -4.11 -6.23 -4.35
CA LEU A 197 -3.45 -4.98 -4.70
C LEU A 197 -3.05 -4.24 -3.42
N GLY A 198 -1.76 -3.95 -3.28
CA GLY A 198 -1.20 -3.38 -2.06
C GLY A 198 -1.14 -1.85 -2.09
N VAL A 199 -1.47 -1.23 -0.95
CA VAL A 199 -1.34 0.21 -0.72
C VAL A 199 -0.67 0.47 0.63
N GLY A 200 0.02 1.60 0.74
CA GLY A 200 0.59 2.09 2.01
C GLY A 200 -0.45 2.87 2.82
N ASN A 201 0.03 3.87 3.58
CA ASN A 201 -0.83 4.90 4.18
C ASN A 201 -1.06 6.07 3.22
N ASP A 202 -1.98 6.96 3.60
CA ASP A 202 -2.26 8.19 2.89
C ASP A 202 -1.13 9.23 3.01
N SER A 203 -1.39 10.42 2.46
CA SER A 203 -0.44 11.50 2.37
C SER A 203 -0.29 12.36 3.64
N GLU A 204 -1.07 12.10 4.70
CA GLU A 204 -1.07 12.95 5.89
C GLU A 204 0.10 12.69 6.83
N THR A 205 0.73 11.53 6.73
CA THR A 205 1.90 11.15 7.53
C THR A 205 3.08 10.76 6.64
N THR A 206 4.27 10.63 7.25
CA THR A 206 5.49 10.25 6.52
C THR A 206 5.72 8.76 6.40
N SER A 207 4.91 7.91 7.05
CA SER A 207 4.96 6.48 6.76
C SER A 207 4.68 6.25 5.27
N GLN A 208 5.14 5.13 4.74
CA GLN A 208 5.01 4.84 3.30
C GLN A 208 4.44 3.45 3.01
N TYR A 209 4.60 2.50 3.93
CA TYR A 209 4.27 1.09 3.71
C TYR A 209 3.02 0.64 4.48
N GLY A 210 2.42 1.52 5.28
CA GLY A 210 1.28 1.20 6.15
C GLY A 210 1.40 1.87 7.53
N GLY A 211 0.63 1.38 8.50
CA GLY A 211 0.63 1.92 9.86
C GLY A 211 1.81 1.40 10.67
N THR A 212 2.52 2.29 11.39
CA THR A 212 3.72 1.94 12.16
C THR A 212 3.58 2.37 13.62
N GLY A 213 3.17 1.43 14.48
CA GLY A 213 2.94 1.68 15.91
C GLY A 213 4.14 1.37 16.81
N LEU A 214 4.27 2.12 17.91
CA LEU A 214 5.26 1.97 18.96
C LEU A 214 4.53 1.64 20.26
N ALA A 215 4.69 0.41 20.72
CA ALA A 215 4.14 0.00 21.99
C ALA A 215 5.00 -1.11 22.60
N GLY A 216 5.91 -0.74 23.50
CA GLY A 216 6.79 -1.68 24.20
C GLY A 216 6.08 -2.44 25.31
N ASP A 217 5.17 -1.79 26.01
CA ASP A 217 4.43 -2.35 27.14
C ASP A 217 2.94 -2.53 26.83
N ILE A 218 2.27 -3.32 27.66
CA ILE A 218 0.83 -3.58 27.53
C ILE A 218 0.07 -2.28 27.70
N GLY A 219 -0.77 -1.95 26.72
CA GLY A 219 -1.67 -0.81 26.80
C GLY A 219 -1.01 0.55 26.51
N THR A 220 0.21 0.58 25.96
CA THR A 220 0.92 1.84 25.68
C THR A 220 0.72 2.38 24.27
N MET A 221 0.04 1.64 23.38
CA MET A 221 -0.19 2.11 22.00
C MET A 221 -0.90 3.49 21.93
N PRO A 222 -1.86 3.84 22.81
CA PRO A 222 -2.48 5.17 22.77
C PRO A 222 -1.50 6.34 22.96
N ASN A 223 -0.32 6.09 23.54
CA ASN A 223 0.69 7.13 23.77
C ASN A 223 1.52 7.43 22.51
N ASP A 224 1.36 6.67 21.42
CA ASP A 224 2.05 6.89 20.15
C ASP A 224 1.14 7.62 19.16
N ASP A 225 0.90 8.91 19.38
CA ASP A 225 0.05 9.76 18.51
C ASP A 225 0.44 9.65 17.03
N TYR A 226 1.75 9.67 16.74
CA TYR A 226 2.24 9.52 15.37
C TYR A 226 1.90 8.15 14.79
N GLY A 227 2.07 7.07 15.57
CA GLY A 227 1.68 5.73 15.16
C GLY A 227 0.18 5.60 14.90
N LEU A 228 -0.67 6.17 15.76
CA LEU A 228 -2.12 6.21 15.56
C LEU A 228 -2.48 6.99 14.28
N ALA A 229 -1.83 8.13 14.04
CA ALA A 229 -2.02 8.91 12.81
C ALA A 229 -1.63 8.10 11.55
N THR A 230 -0.53 7.35 11.59
CA THR A 230 -0.14 6.49 10.44
C THR A 230 -1.14 5.35 10.22
N ALA A 231 -1.73 4.80 11.29
CA ALA A 231 -2.77 3.79 11.21
C ALA A 231 -4.07 4.37 10.62
N MET A 232 -4.52 5.53 11.08
CA MET A 232 -5.66 6.25 10.48
C MET A 232 -5.41 6.56 9.00
N GLY A 233 -4.21 7.04 8.65
CA GLY A 233 -3.85 7.26 7.25
C GLY A 233 -3.89 5.99 6.40
N THR A 234 -3.58 4.84 6.99
CA THR A 234 -3.72 3.53 6.34
C THR A 234 -5.19 3.14 6.15
N GLY A 235 -6.03 3.37 7.15
CA GLY A 235 -7.48 3.15 7.09
C GLY A 235 -8.17 3.99 6.00
N ARG A 236 -7.87 5.28 5.93
CA ARG A 236 -8.34 6.15 4.85
C ARG A 236 -7.86 5.69 3.48
N ARG A 237 -6.59 5.29 3.38
CA ARG A 237 -6.00 4.86 2.11
C ARG A 237 -6.68 3.61 1.56
N ILE A 238 -6.87 2.59 2.39
CA ILE A 238 -7.54 1.36 1.96
C ILE A 238 -9.00 1.62 1.59
N ALA A 239 -9.72 2.43 2.38
CA ALA A 239 -11.12 2.77 2.10
C ALA A 239 -11.29 3.45 0.74
N ARG A 240 -10.52 4.52 0.48
CA ARG A 240 -10.53 5.23 -0.80
C ARG A 240 -10.25 4.31 -1.98
N VAL A 241 -9.23 3.46 -1.88
CA VAL A 241 -8.84 2.60 -3.00
C VAL A 241 -9.83 1.43 -3.19
N SER A 242 -10.44 0.92 -2.11
CA SER A 242 -11.54 -0.04 -2.20
C SER A 242 -12.78 0.55 -2.87
N GLN A 243 -13.16 1.78 -2.51
CA GLN A 243 -14.24 2.52 -3.17
C GLN A 243 -13.93 2.72 -4.66
N LEU A 244 -12.74 3.22 -4.99
CA LEU A 244 -12.25 3.39 -6.35
C LEU A 244 -12.38 2.08 -7.15
N SER A 245 -11.86 0.98 -6.61
CA SER A 245 -11.93 -0.33 -7.27
C SER A 245 -13.37 -0.79 -7.48
N GLN A 246 -14.28 -0.51 -6.54
CA GLN A 246 -15.68 -0.90 -6.64
C GLN A 246 -16.44 -0.04 -7.67
N LEU A 247 -16.20 1.26 -7.72
CA LEU A 247 -16.73 2.16 -8.76
C LEU A 247 -16.32 1.68 -10.15
N GLY A 248 -15.08 1.23 -10.31
CA GLY A 248 -14.54 0.70 -11.57
C GLY A 248 -15.27 -0.52 -12.10
N LYS A 249 -15.98 -1.29 -11.27
CA LYS A 249 -16.77 -2.46 -11.72
C LYS A 249 -18.08 -2.08 -12.40
N SER A 250 -18.60 -0.87 -12.15
CA SER A 250 -19.94 -0.45 -12.58
C SER A 250 -20.05 0.06 -14.02
N LYS A 251 -18.91 0.25 -14.72
CA LYS A 251 -18.84 0.87 -16.05
C LYS A 251 -17.91 0.12 -17.00
N LYS A 252 -18.05 0.39 -18.31
CA LYS A 252 -17.16 -0.12 -19.35
C LYS A 252 -16.06 0.89 -19.67
N TYR A 253 -14.84 0.38 -19.88
CA TYR A 253 -13.70 1.18 -20.35
C TYR A 253 -13.62 1.07 -21.88
N ILE A 254 -13.61 2.20 -22.58
CA ILE A 254 -13.60 2.30 -24.03
C ILE A 254 -12.16 2.48 -24.53
N GLY A 255 -11.80 1.70 -25.55
CA GLY A 255 -10.49 1.75 -26.19
C GLY A 255 -9.37 1.19 -25.31
N LYS A 256 -8.15 1.56 -25.66
CA LYS A 256 -6.89 1.14 -25.03
C LYS A 256 -6.60 1.97 -23.77
N HIS A 257 -6.10 1.34 -22.71
CA HIS A 257 -5.54 2.02 -21.54
C HIS A 257 -4.08 2.38 -21.81
N LYS A 258 -3.53 3.37 -21.11
CA LYS A 258 -2.15 3.86 -21.33
C LYS A 258 -1.18 3.25 -20.33
N VAL A 259 -0.12 2.60 -20.83
CA VAL A 259 0.89 1.96 -19.98
C VAL A 259 2.27 2.52 -20.32
N GLN A 260 2.93 3.08 -19.31
CA GLN A 260 4.33 3.48 -19.41
C GLN A 260 5.23 2.35 -18.92
N PHE A 261 6.26 2.02 -19.70
CA PHE A 261 7.31 1.09 -19.32
C PHE A 261 8.60 1.86 -19.13
N TRP A 262 9.20 1.78 -17.94
CA TRP A 262 10.47 2.42 -17.66
C TRP A 262 11.55 1.35 -17.63
N ILE A 263 12.39 1.24 -18.67
CA ILE A 263 13.53 0.32 -18.63
C ILE A 263 14.64 1.00 -17.83
N LEU A 264 14.84 0.53 -16.60
CA LEU A 264 15.72 1.18 -15.62
C LEU A 264 17.11 0.52 -15.52
N GLN A 265 17.23 -0.71 -16.01
CA GLN A 265 18.46 -1.48 -16.05
C GLN A 265 18.40 -2.46 -17.23
N ASP A 266 19.42 -2.46 -18.08
CA ASP A 266 19.48 -3.27 -19.30
C ASP A 266 20.92 -3.64 -19.67
N GLN A 267 21.09 -4.73 -20.41
CA GLN A 267 22.36 -5.22 -20.97
C GLN A 267 22.07 -5.68 -22.39
N ASP A 268 22.77 -5.12 -23.38
CA ASP A 268 22.64 -5.47 -24.80
C ASP A 268 21.19 -5.46 -25.35
N ASP A 269 20.38 -4.52 -24.84
CA ASP A 269 18.95 -4.37 -25.13
C ASP A 269 18.11 -5.63 -24.81
N LYS A 270 18.58 -6.53 -23.94
CA LYS A 270 17.85 -7.75 -23.57
C LYS A 270 16.49 -7.42 -22.95
N ALA A 271 16.41 -6.48 -22.00
CA ALA A 271 15.17 -6.05 -21.39
C ALA A 271 14.22 -5.45 -22.44
N LEU A 272 14.75 -4.59 -23.32
CA LEU A 272 13.97 -3.98 -24.40
C LEU A 272 13.40 -5.02 -25.37
N LYS A 273 14.21 -5.99 -25.82
CA LYS A 273 13.77 -7.06 -26.73
C LYS A 273 12.67 -7.92 -26.10
N LEU A 274 12.88 -8.37 -24.86
CA LEU A 274 11.90 -9.17 -24.12
C LEU A 274 10.61 -8.39 -23.88
N LEU A 275 10.71 -7.11 -23.52
CA LEU A 275 9.55 -6.24 -23.35
C LEU A 275 8.78 -6.04 -24.66
N ASN A 276 9.46 -5.81 -25.79
CA ASN A 276 8.80 -5.66 -27.09
C ASN A 276 8.06 -6.94 -27.49
N ASN A 277 8.67 -8.11 -27.25
CA ASN A 277 8.02 -9.40 -27.48
C ASN A 277 6.76 -9.58 -26.61
N LEU A 278 6.81 -9.15 -25.35
CA LEU A 278 5.63 -9.15 -24.48
C LEU A 278 4.55 -8.21 -25.03
N ILE A 279 4.90 -6.96 -25.34
CA ILE A 279 3.95 -5.95 -25.85
C ILE A 279 3.29 -6.42 -27.15
N SER A 280 4.04 -7.07 -28.06
CA SER A 280 3.49 -7.52 -29.34
C SER A 280 2.36 -8.55 -29.18
N GLN A 281 2.38 -9.37 -28.12
CA GLN A 281 1.30 -10.32 -27.82
C GLN A 281 -0.01 -9.62 -27.41
N PHE A 282 0.05 -8.36 -27.00
CA PHE A 282 -1.06 -7.63 -26.38
C PHE A 282 -1.30 -6.24 -27.02
N LYS A 283 -0.74 -5.98 -28.21
CA LYS A 283 -0.73 -4.66 -28.88
C LYS A 283 -2.10 -4.00 -29.05
N ASP A 284 -3.17 -4.80 -29.06
CA ASP A 284 -4.54 -4.33 -29.24
C ASP A 284 -5.25 -3.96 -27.93
N GLN A 285 -4.63 -4.23 -26.77
CA GLN A 285 -5.24 -4.03 -25.45
C GLN A 285 -4.89 -2.68 -24.81
N PHE A 286 -3.71 -2.13 -25.09
CA PHE A 286 -3.19 -0.91 -24.47
C PHE A 286 -2.28 -0.10 -25.41
N ASP A 287 -2.10 1.18 -25.08
CA ASP A 287 -1.13 2.07 -25.71
C ASP A 287 0.16 2.04 -24.89
N ALA A 288 1.24 1.57 -25.50
CA ALA A 288 2.54 1.41 -24.84
C ALA A 288 3.42 2.66 -25.04
N ILE A 289 4.01 3.16 -23.95
CA ILE A 289 5.05 4.20 -23.99
C ILE A 289 6.30 3.61 -23.35
N ILE A 290 7.34 3.35 -24.14
CA ILE A 290 8.61 2.83 -23.63
C ILE A 290 9.57 4.00 -23.40
N ILE A 291 9.99 4.16 -22.16
CA ILE A 291 11.05 5.09 -21.76
C ILE A 291 12.24 4.22 -21.36
N ASN A 292 13.18 4.03 -22.29
CA ASN A 292 14.43 3.35 -21.95
C ASN A 292 15.34 4.31 -21.21
N VAL A 293 15.29 4.30 -19.89
CA VAL A 293 16.11 5.18 -19.04
C VAL A 293 17.54 4.66 -18.96
N SER A 294 17.77 3.35 -19.11
CA SER A 294 19.11 2.74 -19.03
C SER A 294 20.10 3.33 -20.04
N ASN A 295 19.62 3.78 -21.21
CA ASN A 295 20.43 4.41 -22.25
C ASN A 295 20.54 5.95 -22.14
N LYS A 296 19.96 6.55 -21.10
CA LYS A 296 19.93 7.99 -20.87
C LYS A 296 21.02 8.45 -19.90
N LYS A 297 21.41 9.72 -19.99
CA LYS A 297 22.23 10.39 -18.99
C LYS A 297 21.32 10.98 -17.92
N VAL A 298 21.31 10.34 -16.76
CA VAL A 298 20.58 10.83 -15.57
C VAL A 298 21.59 11.19 -14.49
N MET A 299 21.62 12.46 -14.08
CA MET A 299 22.42 12.95 -12.97
C MET A 299 21.79 12.55 -11.64
N ARG A 300 22.63 12.47 -10.60
CA ARG A 300 22.18 12.19 -9.23
C ARG A 300 21.32 13.33 -8.72
N CYS A 301 20.37 13.02 -7.84
CA CYS A 301 19.57 14.05 -7.21
C CYS A 301 20.42 14.85 -6.21
N LEU A 302 20.33 16.18 -6.26
CA LEU A 302 21.10 17.08 -5.37
C LEU A 302 20.56 17.17 -3.94
N ALA A 303 19.46 16.46 -3.63
CA ALA A 303 18.75 16.56 -2.35
C ALA A 303 18.39 18.01 -1.94
N CYS A 304 18.17 18.88 -2.94
CA CYS A 304 17.78 20.28 -2.73
C CYS A 304 16.40 20.43 -2.05
N ASP A 305 16.12 21.65 -1.60
CA ASP A 305 14.89 22.10 -0.95
C ASP A 305 13.83 22.63 -1.92
N ILE A 306 14.12 22.70 -3.23
CA ILE A 306 13.17 23.17 -4.26
C ILE A 306 11.94 22.25 -4.36
N CYS A 307 12.14 20.94 -4.52
CA CYS A 307 11.03 20.01 -4.74
C CYS A 307 10.03 19.97 -3.56
N PRO A 308 10.46 20.07 -2.28
CA PRO A 308 9.55 20.23 -1.14
C PRO A 308 8.82 21.57 -1.06
N THR A 309 9.33 22.64 -1.66
CA THR A 309 8.87 24.02 -1.39
C THR A 309 8.17 24.71 -2.56
N HIS A 310 8.34 24.19 -3.77
CA HIS A 310 7.79 24.78 -5.00
C HIS A 310 6.68 23.91 -5.60
N ILE A 311 5.51 24.51 -5.77
CA ILE A 311 4.31 23.87 -6.31
C ILE A 311 3.94 24.58 -7.60
N SER A 312 3.64 23.80 -8.63
CA SER A 312 3.09 24.25 -9.90
C SER A 312 2.20 23.16 -10.47
N ILE A 313 1.56 23.43 -11.62
CA ILE A 313 0.82 22.44 -12.39
C ILE A 313 1.72 21.25 -12.78
N ASP A 314 1.11 20.08 -12.99
CA ASP A 314 1.86 18.84 -13.21
C ASP A 314 2.77 18.87 -14.44
N GLY A 315 2.41 19.64 -15.47
CA GLY A 315 3.16 19.79 -16.72
C GLY A 315 4.48 20.56 -16.60
N ASP A 316 4.69 21.25 -15.46
CA ASP A 316 5.91 22.01 -15.25
C ASP A 316 7.00 21.13 -14.66
N TYR A 317 8.12 21.06 -15.37
CA TYR A 317 9.32 20.44 -14.84
C TYR A 317 9.95 21.32 -13.76
N ARG A 318 9.88 20.84 -12.51
CA ARG A 318 10.26 21.59 -11.31
C ARG A 318 11.65 21.30 -10.77
N CYS A 319 12.37 20.33 -11.35
CA CYS A 319 13.67 20.01 -10.80
C CYS A 319 14.69 21.09 -11.16
N ILE A 320 15.54 21.46 -10.19
CA ILE A 320 16.58 22.48 -10.40
C ILE A 320 17.70 22.03 -11.35
N ILE A 321 17.87 20.72 -11.55
CA ILE A 321 18.83 20.22 -12.53
C ILE A 321 18.21 20.36 -13.92
N LYS A 322 18.66 21.41 -14.64
CA LYS A 322 18.32 21.76 -16.04
C LYS A 322 19.55 21.69 -16.95
N SER A 323 20.50 20.81 -16.62
CA SER A 323 21.74 20.66 -17.37
C SER A 323 21.45 20.05 -18.75
N LYS A 324 22.03 20.60 -19.82
CA LYS A 324 21.97 19.99 -21.17
C LYS A 324 22.63 18.60 -21.26
N LYS A 325 23.27 18.13 -20.18
CA LYS A 325 23.87 16.79 -20.06
C LYS A 325 22.99 15.82 -19.25
N ASP A 326 21.80 16.24 -18.84
CA ASP A 326 20.82 15.46 -18.08
C ASP A 326 19.54 15.32 -18.91
N ASP A 327 19.23 14.10 -19.35
CA ASP A 327 18.08 13.83 -20.22
C ASP A 327 16.75 13.78 -19.44
N PHE A 328 16.77 14.04 -18.12
CA PHE A 328 15.61 13.80 -17.27
C PHE A 328 14.48 14.80 -17.49
N GLU A 329 14.81 16.06 -17.79
CA GLU A 329 13.81 17.10 -18.12
C GLU A 329 13.00 16.73 -19.37
N GLU A 330 13.66 16.23 -20.42
CA GLU A 330 13.01 15.80 -21.66
C GLU A 330 12.03 14.65 -21.45
N MET A 331 12.27 13.81 -20.44
CA MET A 331 11.38 12.70 -20.09
C MET A 331 10.13 13.14 -19.32
N HIS A 332 10.09 14.35 -18.74
CA HIS A 332 9.02 14.80 -17.85
C HIS A 332 7.60 14.69 -18.46
N PRO A 333 7.33 15.16 -19.70
CA PRO A 333 6.00 15.07 -20.28
C PRO A 333 5.48 13.63 -20.37
N TYR A 334 6.38 12.68 -20.52
CA TYR A 334 6.02 11.27 -20.62
C TYR A 334 5.68 10.64 -19.30
N PHE A 335 6.02 11.23 -18.14
CA PHE A 335 5.65 10.69 -16.82
C PHE A 335 4.20 11.01 -16.44
N LEU A 336 3.54 11.86 -17.22
CA LEU A 336 2.17 12.29 -16.97
C LEU A 336 1.18 11.39 -17.72
N ASP A 337 -0.06 11.34 -17.26
CA ASP A 337 -1.19 10.78 -18.01
C ASP A 337 -1.11 9.30 -18.42
N SER A 338 -0.59 8.46 -17.52
CA SER A 338 -0.72 7.00 -17.59
C SER A 338 -1.84 6.43 -16.73
N ASP A 339 -2.35 5.28 -17.16
CA ASP A 339 -3.18 4.38 -16.33
C ASP A 339 -2.33 3.42 -15.49
N ALA A 340 -1.11 3.11 -15.96
CA ALA A 340 -0.13 2.34 -15.22
C ALA A 340 1.31 2.74 -15.54
N VAL A 341 2.18 2.56 -14.56
CA VAL A 341 3.63 2.68 -14.69
C VAL A 341 4.25 1.34 -14.32
N ILE A 342 5.00 0.76 -15.25
CA ILE A 342 5.62 -0.55 -15.14
C ILE A 342 7.13 -0.33 -15.24
N PRO A 343 7.86 -0.23 -14.13
CA PRO A 343 9.31 -0.22 -14.20
C PRO A 343 9.80 -1.63 -14.59
N VAL A 344 10.80 -1.68 -15.46
CA VAL A 344 11.33 -2.89 -16.10
C VAL A 344 12.83 -2.94 -15.89
N VAL A 345 13.36 -4.11 -15.53
CA VAL A 345 14.80 -4.33 -15.41
C VAL A 345 15.20 -5.69 -15.95
N PHE A 346 16.40 -5.77 -16.50
CA PHE A 346 17.12 -7.02 -16.70
C PHE A 346 18.19 -7.19 -15.61
N SER A 347 18.25 -8.37 -15.00
CA SER A 347 19.10 -8.69 -13.85
C SER A 347 20.00 -9.87 -14.23
N PRO A 348 21.21 -9.61 -14.77
CA PRO A 348 22.12 -10.66 -15.19
C PRO A 348 23.00 -11.20 -14.04
N LEU A 349 23.56 -12.38 -14.24
CA LEU A 349 24.65 -12.95 -13.45
C LEU A 349 25.94 -12.12 -13.61
N SER A 350 26.30 -11.79 -14.85
CA SER A 350 27.45 -10.93 -15.16
C SER A 350 27.00 -9.48 -15.32
N ARG A 351 27.58 -8.59 -14.51
CA ARG A 351 27.30 -7.14 -14.57
C ARG A 351 28.22 -6.38 -15.52
N ILE A 352 29.09 -7.07 -16.27
CA ILE A 352 29.93 -6.43 -17.30
C ILE A 352 28.98 -5.79 -18.33
N ASP A 353 29.23 -4.53 -18.69
CA ASP A 353 28.41 -3.76 -19.64
C ASP A 353 26.92 -3.56 -19.26
N LEU A 354 26.55 -3.84 -18.01
CA LEU A 354 25.21 -3.59 -17.48
C LEU A 354 24.99 -2.08 -17.32
N ASN A 355 24.05 -1.52 -18.08
CA ASN A 355 23.65 -0.13 -17.98
C ASN A 355 22.50 0.02 -16.99
N THR A 356 22.73 0.72 -15.87
CA THR A 356 21.70 0.94 -14.85
C THR A 356 21.56 2.40 -14.47
N ASN A 357 20.31 2.89 -14.54
CA ASN A 357 19.90 4.19 -14.03
C ASN A 357 18.86 4.07 -12.92
N TYR A 358 18.48 2.86 -12.51
CA TYR A 358 17.42 2.61 -11.52
C TYR A 358 17.49 3.56 -10.30
N GLN A 359 18.59 3.54 -9.56
CA GLN A 359 18.68 4.32 -8.32
C GLN A 359 18.67 5.83 -8.58
N LYS A 360 19.44 6.30 -9.56
CA LYS A 360 19.50 7.70 -9.96
C LYS A 360 18.13 8.20 -10.40
N PHE A 361 17.43 7.43 -11.22
CA PHE A 361 16.11 7.76 -11.73
C PHE A 361 15.07 7.84 -10.61
N ILE A 362 14.96 6.84 -9.73
CA ILE A 362 14.01 6.83 -8.61
C ILE A 362 14.28 7.98 -7.62
N GLU A 363 15.54 8.36 -7.38
CA GLU A 363 15.86 9.55 -6.57
C GLU A 363 15.41 10.85 -7.24
N ARG A 364 15.44 10.88 -8.58
CA ARG A 364 15.06 12.03 -9.39
C ARG A 364 13.55 12.14 -9.55
N THR A 365 12.77 11.07 -9.50
CA THR A 365 11.29 11.13 -9.47
C THR A 365 10.71 11.71 -8.17
N ARG A 366 11.53 11.97 -7.13
CA ARG A 366 11.08 12.55 -5.85
C ARG A 366 10.27 13.84 -6.01
N TYR A 367 10.50 14.67 -7.02
CA TYR A 367 9.68 15.87 -7.27
C TYR A 367 8.25 15.54 -7.70
N LEU A 368 8.01 14.42 -8.39
CA LEU A 368 6.66 13.96 -8.75
C LEU A 368 5.89 13.50 -7.51
N ARG A 369 6.59 12.87 -6.56
CA ARG A 369 6.03 12.53 -5.25
C ARG A 369 5.71 13.79 -4.43
N ARG A 370 6.67 14.71 -4.34
CA ARG A 370 6.57 15.95 -3.57
C ARG A 370 5.63 16.98 -4.21
N GLY A 371 5.30 16.80 -5.50
CA GLY A 371 4.28 17.53 -6.22
C GLY A 371 2.87 17.02 -5.97
N ASP A 372 2.54 16.75 -4.71
CA ASP A 372 1.25 16.19 -4.29
C ASP A 372 0.90 14.91 -5.06
N TYR A 373 1.88 13.98 -5.11
CA TYR A 373 1.75 12.62 -5.63
C TYR A 373 1.08 12.52 -7.01
N VAL A 374 1.76 12.99 -8.06
CA VAL A 374 1.30 12.94 -9.46
C VAL A 374 0.84 11.54 -9.89
N MET A 375 1.45 10.50 -9.32
CA MET A 375 1.20 9.08 -9.62
C MET A 375 0.21 8.42 -8.65
N SER A 376 -0.58 9.21 -7.92
CA SER A 376 -1.61 8.66 -7.04
C SER A 376 -2.59 7.78 -7.79
N ASP A 377 -2.92 6.65 -7.17
CA ASP A 377 -3.98 5.74 -7.63
C ASP A 377 -3.73 5.14 -9.02
N ILE A 378 -2.48 5.17 -9.51
CA ILE A 378 -2.07 4.44 -10.72
C ILE A 378 -1.58 3.05 -10.33
N VAL A 379 -1.79 2.07 -11.20
CA VAL A 379 -1.25 0.73 -10.97
C VAL A 379 0.25 0.71 -11.27
N SER A 380 1.02 0.08 -10.38
CA SER A 380 2.42 -0.25 -10.61
C SER A 380 2.65 -1.74 -10.38
N SER A 381 3.30 -2.39 -11.36
CA SER A 381 3.72 -3.79 -11.30
C SER A 381 5.08 -3.87 -11.98
N PRO A 382 6.18 -4.06 -11.23
CA PRO A 382 7.50 -4.22 -11.82
C PRO A 382 7.58 -5.47 -12.72
N ILE A 383 8.29 -5.36 -13.85
CA ILE A 383 8.71 -6.52 -14.66
C ILE A 383 10.21 -6.72 -14.45
N ILE A 384 10.59 -7.94 -14.06
CA ILE A 384 11.98 -8.31 -13.82
C ILE A 384 12.29 -9.48 -14.74
N TYR A 385 13.24 -9.28 -15.65
CA TYR A 385 13.85 -10.36 -16.40
C TYR A 385 15.14 -10.75 -15.69
N GLU A 386 15.16 -11.91 -15.04
CA GLU A 386 16.23 -12.31 -14.13
C GLU A 386 16.92 -13.58 -14.63
N GLU A 387 18.24 -13.52 -14.83
CA GLU A 387 19.04 -14.72 -15.04
C GLU A 387 19.05 -15.55 -13.75
N ILE A 388 18.87 -16.86 -13.87
CA ILE A 388 18.82 -17.76 -12.70
C ILE A 388 20.10 -17.58 -11.87
N GLY A 389 19.94 -17.18 -10.62
CA GLY A 389 21.04 -16.95 -9.68
C GLY A 389 21.53 -15.50 -9.57
N ALA A 390 20.98 -14.55 -10.33
CA ALA A 390 21.38 -13.14 -10.23
C ALA A 390 21.04 -12.51 -8.86
N ASN A 391 19.91 -12.88 -8.24
CA ASN A 391 19.56 -12.59 -6.84
C ASN A 391 19.60 -11.09 -6.45
N GLU A 392 19.35 -10.16 -7.38
CA GLU A 392 19.40 -8.71 -7.09
C GLU A 392 18.19 -8.21 -6.27
N ASN A 393 17.16 -9.04 -6.10
CA ASN A 393 15.92 -8.71 -5.37
C ASN A 393 15.22 -7.45 -5.92
N MET A 394 15.33 -7.22 -7.24
CA MET A 394 14.80 -6.00 -7.87
C MET A 394 13.29 -5.85 -7.72
N HIS A 395 12.55 -6.96 -7.67
CA HIS A 395 11.12 -6.96 -7.42
C HIS A 395 10.76 -6.28 -6.08
N ILE A 396 11.50 -6.54 -5.00
CA ILE A 396 11.30 -5.88 -3.70
C ILE A 396 11.64 -4.40 -3.79
N ARG A 397 12.80 -4.07 -4.35
CA ARG A 397 13.29 -2.68 -4.47
C ARG A 397 12.33 -1.80 -5.26
N MET A 398 11.81 -2.32 -6.37
CA MET A 398 10.92 -1.58 -7.26
C MET A 398 9.53 -1.39 -6.65
N ILE A 399 8.92 -2.42 -6.05
CA ILE A 399 7.65 -2.28 -5.32
C ILE A 399 7.79 -1.24 -4.19
N THR A 400 8.83 -1.36 -3.37
CA THR A 400 9.07 -0.46 -2.23
C THR A 400 9.41 0.97 -2.66
N SER A 401 9.90 1.18 -3.88
CA SER A 401 10.09 2.51 -4.46
C SER A 401 8.77 3.08 -5.00
N MET A 402 8.01 2.28 -5.74
CA MET A 402 6.81 2.73 -6.42
C MET A 402 5.66 3.00 -5.46
N ILE A 403 5.49 2.21 -4.40
CA ILE A 403 4.46 2.48 -3.38
C ILE A 403 4.64 3.85 -2.71
N ARG A 404 5.88 4.37 -2.63
CA ARG A 404 6.17 5.72 -2.13
C ARG A 404 5.68 6.81 -3.07
N HIS A 405 5.44 6.52 -4.34
CA HIS A 405 4.75 7.40 -5.26
C HIS A 405 3.22 7.37 -5.09
N HIS A 406 2.73 6.70 -4.05
CA HIS A 406 1.31 6.56 -3.74
C HIS A 406 0.54 5.79 -4.82
N THR A 407 1.26 4.90 -5.52
CA THR A 407 0.69 3.97 -6.49
C THR A 407 -0.06 2.83 -5.79
N ILE A 408 -0.88 2.11 -6.56
CA ILE A 408 -1.48 0.83 -6.18
C ILE A 408 -0.56 -0.27 -6.70
N SER A 409 0.06 -1.01 -5.80
CA SER A 409 1.02 -2.06 -6.16
C SER A 409 0.30 -3.34 -6.55
N SER A 410 0.72 -3.98 -7.64
CA SER A 410 0.28 -5.31 -8.05
C SER A 410 1.47 -6.28 -8.01
N LYS A 411 1.18 -7.59 -8.10
CA LYS A 411 2.19 -8.66 -8.19
C LYS A 411 3.28 -8.30 -9.20
N PRO A 412 4.57 -8.37 -8.84
CA PRO A 412 5.65 -8.22 -9.82
C PRO A 412 5.62 -9.40 -10.80
N ILE A 413 5.95 -9.13 -12.06
CA ILE A 413 6.06 -10.16 -13.11
C ILE A 413 7.53 -10.49 -13.26
N ILE A 414 7.88 -11.76 -13.00
CA ILE A 414 9.28 -12.21 -13.04
C ILE A 414 9.42 -13.22 -14.19
N GLY A 415 10.24 -12.88 -15.17
CA GLY A 415 10.68 -13.77 -16.24
C GLY A 415 12.05 -14.34 -15.92
N TYR A 416 12.16 -15.66 -15.79
CA TYR A 416 13.42 -16.34 -15.53
C TYR A 416 14.13 -16.65 -16.84
N ILE A 417 15.42 -16.33 -16.87
CA ILE A 417 16.28 -16.51 -18.03
C ILE A 417 17.33 -17.56 -17.71
N ASP A 418 17.41 -18.56 -18.58
CA ASP A 418 18.39 -19.63 -18.54
C ASP A 418 18.90 -19.86 -19.97
N ASP A 419 20.22 -19.86 -20.17
CA ASP A 419 20.85 -19.91 -21.50
C ASP A 419 20.19 -18.98 -22.54
N ASP A 420 20.03 -17.69 -22.17
CA ASP A 420 19.39 -16.63 -22.97
C ASP A 420 17.92 -16.91 -23.38
N LYS A 421 17.26 -17.88 -22.75
CA LYS A 421 15.85 -18.22 -23.00
C LYS A 421 14.97 -17.87 -21.82
N LEU A 422 13.81 -17.28 -22.11
CA LEU A 422 12.75 -17.06 -21.13
C LEU A 422 12.02 -18.39 -20.86
N ILE A 423 12.32 -19.05 -19.74
CA ILE A 423 11.84 -20.41 -19.46
C ILE A 423 10.41 -20.48 -18.92
N ASN A 424 9.85 -19.36 -18.45
CA ASN A 424 8.51 -19.28 -17.87
C ASN A 424 7.58 -18.29 -18.62
N SER A 425 7.74 -18.20 -19.94
CA SER A 425 7.01 -17.23 -20.80
C SER A 425 5.49 -17.31 -20.67
N GLU A 426 4.90 -18.50 -20.57
CA GLU A 426 3.45 -18.67 -20.38
C GLU A 426 2.94 -17.98 -19.10
N GLN A 427 3.69 -18.11 -18.00
CA GLN A 427 3.36 -17.47 -16.73
C GLN A 427 3.49 -15.94 -16.84
N VAL A 428 4.54 -15.43 -17.48
CA VAL A 428 4.73 -14.00 -17.74
C VAL A 428 3.56 -13.43 -18.55
N TYR A 429 3.14 -14.11 -19.61
CA TYR A 429 2.01 -13.67 -20.45
C TYR A 429 0.69 -13.73 -19.69
N SER A 430 0.47 -14.78 -18.90
CA SER A 430 -0.74 -14.92 -18.07
C SER A 430 -0.82 -13.80 -17.01
N ASP A 431 0.27 -13.55 -16.29
CA ASP A 431 0.32 -12.48 -15.28
C ASP A 431 0.13 -11.10 -15.91
N PHE A 432 0.74 -10.83 -17.06
CA PHE A 432 0.56 -9.56 -17.77
C PHE A 432 -0.85 -9.38 -18.32
N LYS A 433 -1.49 -10.45 -18.82
CA LYS A 433 -2.90 -10.43 -19.21
C LYS A 433 -3.81 -10.05 -18.04
N ASN A 434 -3.58 -10.65 -16.87
CA ASN A 434 -4.32 -10.32 -15.65
C ASN A 434 -4.08 -8.87 -15.22
N LEU A 435 -2.83 -8.41 -15.27
CA LEU A 435 -2.47 -7.03 -15.00
C LEU A 435 -3.21 -6.04 -15.90
N ASN A 436 -3.34 -6.31 -17.20
CA ASN A 436 -4.12 -5.46 -18.11
C ASN A 436 -5.58 -5.32 -17.67
N HIS A 437 -6.20 -6.39 -17.17
CA HIS A 437 -7.55 -6.33 -16.62
C HIS A 437 -7.61 -5.44 -15.36
N THR A 438 -6.65 -5.63 -14.45
CA THR A 438 -6.50 -4.82 -13.23
C THR A 438 -6.35 -3.33 -13.56
N ILE A 439 -5.45 -2.97 -14.47
CA ILE A 439 -5.19 -1.58 -14.88
C ILE A 439 -6.47 -0.93 -15.39
N ARG A 440 -7.21 -1.59 -16.27
CA ARG A 440 -8.48 -1.06 -16.80
C ARG A 440 -9.49 -0.82 -15.68
N ASN A 441 -9.62 -1.75 -14.74
CA ASN A 441 -10.56 -1.62 -13.64
C ASN A 441 -10.23 -0.45 -12.72
N ILE A 442 -8.97 -0.31 -12.32
CA ILE A 442 -8.51 0.79 -11.48
C ILE A 442 -8.60 2.12 -12.23
N ALA A 443 -8.20 2.18 -13.50
CA ALA A 443 -8.31 3.39 -14.32
C ALA A 443 -9.75 3.89 -14.44
N LYS A 444 -10.73 2.98 -14.65
CA LYS A 444 -12.16 3.33 -14.62
C LYS A 444 -12.55 3.99 -13.31
N GLY A 445 -12.25 3.33 -12.20
CA GLY A 445 -12.58 3.82 -10.86
C GLY A 445 -11.96 5.18 -10.58
N ARG A 446 -10.68 5.35 -10.93
CA ARG A 446 -9.95 6.60 -10.78
C ARG A 446 -10.60 7.74 -11.55
N LEU A 447 -10.92 7.54 -12.82
CA LEU A 447 -11.56 8.56 -13.66
C LEU A 447 -12.96 8.94 -13.16
N LEU A 448 -13.73 7.98 -12.64
CA LEU A 448 -15.05 8.22 -12.05
C LEU A 448 -14.94 9.04 -10.76
N MET A 449 -14.05 8.61 -9.86
CA MET A 449 -13.86 9.27 -8.57
C MET A 449 -13.34 10.69 -8.77
N TYR A 450 -12.25 10.87 -9.52
CA TYR A 450 -11.58 12.16 -9.70
C TYR A 450 -12.40 13.19 -10.49
N SER A 451 -13.42 12.77 -11.25
CA SER A 451 -14.31 13.70 -11.95
C SER A 451 -15.44 14.24 -11.08
N ASP A 452 -15.95 13.42 -10.15
CA ASP A 452 -17.18 13.70 -9.40
C ASP A 452 -16.86 14.29 -8.02
N GLU A 453 -15.92 13.67 -7.30
CA GLU A 453 -15.48 14.07 -5.97
C GLU A 453 -13.97 14.07 -5.91
N MET A 454 -13.39 15.21 -5.58
CA MET A 454 -11.96 15.32 -5.41
C MET A 454 -11.71 15.75 -3.96
N GLU A 455 -11.77 14.79 -3.04
CA GLU A 455 -11.11 14.95 -1.73
C GLU A 455 -9.61 14.66 -1.94
N HIS A 456 -8.77 15.66 -1.66
CA HIS A 456 -7.42 15.71 -2.20
C HIS A 456 -6.32 15.20 -1.27
N LEU A 457 -5.39 14.47 -1.89
CA LEU A 457 -4.13 14.01 -1.34
C LEU A 457 -3.11 15.15 -1.34
N LYS A 458 -2.85 15.76 -0.17
CA LYS A 458 -1.80 16.77 0.01
C LYS A 458 -0.52 16.09 0.52
N TYR A 459 0.62 16.30 -0.15
CA TYR A 459 1.92 15.91 0.40
C TYR A 459 2.25 16.84 1.57
N LYS A 460 2.34 16.30 2.79
CA LYS A 460 2.84 17.01 3.96
C LYS A 460 4.33 16.69 4.16
N PRO A 461 5.25 17.66 4.05
CA PRO A 461 6.68 17.43 4.24
C PRO A 461 7.03 17.35 5.74
N VAL A 462 6.44 16.40 6.47
CA VAL A 462 6.74 16.16 7.88
C VAL A 462 8.20 15.70 8.02
N GLY A 463 8.91 16.21 9.03
CA GLY A 463 10.35 15.92 9.25
C GLY A 463 11.33 16.89 8.58
N TYR A 464 10.86 17.93 7.88
CA TYR A 464 11.72 18.95 7.26
C TYR A 464 11.34 20.36 7.77
N VAL A 465 12.19 20.93 8.62
CA VAL A 465 11.97 22.23 9.30
C VAL A 465 11.77 23.38 8.29
N LEU A 466 12.55 23.39 7.20
CA LEU A 466 12.51 24.45 6.18
C LEU A 466 11.25 24.43 5.30
N SER A 467 10.60 23.27 5.11
CA SER A 467 9.39 23.15 4.31
C SER A 467 8.11 23.28 5.12
N ALA A 468 8.13 22.93 6.41
CA ALA A 468 7.00 23.15 7.31
C ALA A 468 6.75 24.65 7.56
N ALA A 469 7.81 25.47 7.57
CA ALA A 469 7.74 26.93 7.72
C ALA A 469 7.16 27.69 6.50
N LYS A 470 6.87 27.00 5.39
CA LYS A 470 6.61 27.63 4.08
C LYS A 470 5.21 27.37 3.51
N ASP A 471 4.33 26.72 4.28
CA ASP A 471 2.95 26.40 3.87
C ASP A 471 1.95 27.55 4.16
N ALA A 472 2.44 28.72 4.62
CA ALA A 472 1.66 29.89 5.03
C ALA A 472 1.60 31.04 4.00
N GLU A 473 2.02 30.82 2.75
CA GLU A 473 1.89 31.82 1.67
C GLU A 473 0.68 31.49 0.79
N ASP A 474 -0.33 32.36 0.77
CA ASP A 474 -1.56 32.24 -0.04
C ASP A 474 -1.28 31.92 -1.52
N GLU A 475 -0.15 32.39 -2.06
CA GLU A 475 0.28 32.08 -3.43
C GLU A 475 0.45 30.57 -3.68
N LYS A 476 0.96 29.81 -2.71
CA LYS A 476 1.11 28.35 -2.84
C LYS A 476 -0.22 27.64 -2.74
N LEU A 477 -1.14 28.16 -1.92
CA LEU A 477 -2.50 27.63 -1.84
C LEU A 477 -3.20 27.80 -3.20
N ASN A 478 -3.08 28.98 -3.82
CA ASN A 478 -3.62 29.25 -5.15
C ASN A 478 -3.01 28.32 -6.23
N LYS A 479 -1.68 28.11 -6.22
CA LYS A 479 -1.03 27.17 -7.16
C LYS A 479 -1.48 25.72 -6.96
N ARG A 480 -1.72 25.29 -5.71
CA ARG A 480 -2.28 23.97 -5.41
C ARG A 480 -3.69 23.82 -5.95
N ILE A 481 -4.56 24.82 -5.72
CA ILE A 481 -5.93 24.84 -6.25
C ILE A 481 -5.90 24.74 -7.77
N ALA A 482 -5.08 25.55 -8.45
CA ALA A 482 -4.94 25.50 -9.91
C ALA A 482 -4.47 24.13 -10.43
N MET A 483 -3.49 23.50 -9.78
CA MET A 483 -3.04 22.15 -10.10
C MET A 483 -4.17 21.12 -9.90
N MET A 484 -4.97 21.27 -8.85
CA MET A 484 -6.09 20.38 -8.54
C MET A 484 -7.21 20.49 -9.58
N ASP A 485 -7.59 21.72 -9.93
CA ASP A 485 -8.58 21.98 -10.97
C ASP A 485 -8.13 21.41 -12.33
N ASN A 486 -6.85 21.60 -12.68
CA ASN A 486 -6.27 21.00 -13.89
C ASN A 486 -6.39 19.47 -13.91
N ARG A 487 -6.12 18.80 -12.77
CA ARG A 487 -6.29 17.34 -12.65
C ARG A 487 -7.76 16.92 -12.79
N LYS A 488 -8.70 17.66 -12.19
CA LYS A 488 -10.15 17.40 -12.25
C LYS A 488 -10.70 17.57 -13.67
N GLU A 489 -10.34 18.67 -14.34
CA GLU A 489 -10.74 18.93 -15.73
C GLU A 489 -10.26 17.82 -16.66
N ARG A 490 -8.99 17.42 -16.51
CA ARG A 490 -8.40 16.33 -17.27
C ARG A 490 -9.12 15.00 -17.03
N ALA A 491 -9.39 14.65 -15.77
CA ALA A 491 -10.14 13.45 -15.42
C ALA A 491 -11.56 13.48 -16.02
N THR A 492 -12.24 14.62 -15.95
CA THR A 492 -13.58 14.83 -16.51
C THR A 492 -13.59 14.66 -18.03
N LYS A 493 -12.60 15.23 -18.73
CA LYS A 493 -12.44 15.05 -20.19
C LYS A 493 -12.20 13.59 -20.54
N LEU A 494 -11.29 12.91 -19.84
CA LEU A 494 -10.99 11.51 -20.07
C LEU A 494 -12.17 10.59 -19.74
N LYS A 495 -12.94 10.86 -18.67
CA LYS A 495 -14.15 10.12 -18.33
C LYS A 495 -15.15 10.13 -19.49
N LYS A 496 -15.41 11.29 -20.11
CA LYS A 496 -16.33 11.40 -21.26
C LYS A 496 -15.90 10.55 -22.46
N ILE A 497 -14.60 10.37 -22.66
CA ILE A 497 -14.02 9.65 -23.81
C ILE A 497 -13.89 8.15 -23.52
N LYS A 498 -13.47 7.79 -22.30
CA LYS A 498 -13.03 6.44 -21.94
C LYS A 498 -14.06 5.65 -21.16
N ILE A 499 -15.16 6.26 -20.68
CA ILE A 499 -16.15 5.56 -19.84
C ILE A 499 -17.52 5.64 -20.50
N SER A 500 -18.14 4.48 -20.77
CA SER A 500 -19.54 4.39 -21.19
C SER A 500 -20.43 3.89 -20.06
N LYS A 501 -21.74 4.09 -20.22
CA LYS A 501 -22.76 3.50 -19.34
C LYS A 501 -22.60 2.00 -19.21
#